data_AF-A0A2Z6S1G0-F1
#
_entry.id   AF-A0A2Z6S1G0-F1
#
_cell.length_a   1.000
_cell.length_b   1.000
_cell.length_c   1.000
_cell.angle_alpha   90.00
_cell.angle_beta   90.00
_cell.angle_gamma   90.00
#
_symmetry.space_group_name_H-M   'P 1'
#
loop_
_entity.id
_entity.type
_entity.pdbx_description
1 polymer ?
#
loop_
_entity_poly.entity_id
_entity_poly.type
_entity_poly.pdbx_seq_one_letter_code
_entity_poly.pdbx_strand_id
1 'polypeptide(L)'
;MKNIIIISVNDFLNEADRNNIRNLDSPEIQDAARGLKIQNFKFWTGKDLLKLNVDFEGNRLKVCDEVIKNEALESIWRTWPNIEHQFSTLADEINKNNINKIKARDDSLSRIYQLRQQDVSKNSLEDYFFNGVNLDGHTEFGCLSSPSFYTNTP
;
A
#
# COMPACT_ATOMS: atom_id res chain seq x y z
N MET A 1 -29.81 -19.65 21.84
CA MET A 1 -29.50 -18.71 20.74
C MET A 1 -30.81 -18.16 20.21
N LYS A 2 -31.00 -16.84 20.26
CA LYS A 2 -32.18 -16.20 19.68
C LYS A 2 -32.00 -16.25 18.16
N ASN A 3 -32.95 -16.82 17.43
CA ASN A 3 -32.93 -16.82 15.97
C ASN A 3 -33.44 -15.45 15.52
N ILE A 4 -32.53 -14.54 15.22
CA ILE A 4 -32.85 -13.20 14.75
C ILE A 4 -32.97 -13.26 13.23
N ILE A 5 -34.12 -12.84 12.71
CA ILE A 5 -34.41 -12.78 11.29
C ILE A 5 -34.40 -11.31 10.90
N ILE A 6 -33.46 -10.92 10.03
CA ILE A 6 -33.36 -9.57 9.48
C ILE A 6 -34.00 -9.59 8.09
N ILE A 7 -35.16 -8.96 7.94
CA ILE A 7 -35.89 -8.85 6.66
C ILE A 7 -36.09 -7.40 6.21
N SER A 8 -35.67 -6.43 7.03
CA SER A 8 -35.76 -5.02 6.72
C SER A 8 -34.56 -4.23 7.28
N VAL A 9 -34.41 -3.00 6.79
CA VAL A 9 -33.41 -2.04 7.29
C VAL A 9 -33.63 -1.73 8.77
N ASN A 10 -34.88 -1.63 9.22
CA ASN A 10 -35.18 -1.36 10.62
C ASN A 10 -34.76 -2.53 11.52
N ASP A 11 -34.96 -3.77 11.07
CA ASP A 11 -34.48 -4.94 11.82
C ASP A 11 -32.95 -4.91 11.93
N PHE A 12 -32.27 -4.59 10.83
CA PHE A 12 -30.82 -4.44 10.82
C PHE A 12 -30.37 -3.36 11.81
N LEU A 13 -30.95 -2.16 11.76
CA LEU A 13 -30.55 -1.04 12.62
C LEU A 13 -30.86 -1.26 14.11
N ASN A 14 -31.85 -2.09 14.42
CA ASN A 14 -32.21 -2.44 15.80
C ASN A 14 -31.29 -3.51 16.39
N GLU A 15 -30.84 -4.46 15.57
CA GLU A 15 -30.01 -5.60 16.00
C GLU A 15 -28.50 -5.35 15.80
N ALA A 16 -28.14 -4.37 14.96
CA ALA A 16 -26.78 -3.93 14.78
C ALA A 16 -26.22 -3.36 16.08
N ASP A 17 -25.07 -3.86 16.47
CA ASP A 17 -24.32 -3.30 17.58
C ASP A 17 -23.79 -1.93 17.16
N ARG A 18 -24.35 -0.88 17.76
CA ARG A 18 -23.93 0.50 17.50
C ARG A 18 -22.45 0.73 17.80
N ASN A 19 -21.88 0.00 18.74
CA ASN A 19 -20.45 0.07 19.00
C ASN A 19 -19.67 -0.55 17.86
N ASN A 20 -20.09 -1.68 17.27
CA ASN A 20 -19.40 -2.24 16.10
C ASN A 20 -19.51 -1.34 14.87
N ILE A 21 -20.67 -0.70 14.66
CA ILE A 21 -20.83 0.27 13.58
C ILE A 21 -19.93 1.49 13.80
N ARG A 22 -19.81 1.97 15.04
CA ARG A 22 -19.04 3.17 15.38
C ARG A 22 -17.53 2.91 15.49
N ASN A 23 -17.15 1.76 16.02
CA ASN A 23 -15.77 1.45 16.33
C ASN A 23 -15.03 1.13 15.04
N LEU A 24 -13.86 1.72 14.86
CA LEU A 24 -13.01 1.61 13.67
C LEU A 24 -12.26 0.27 13.64
N ASP A 25 -12.87 -0.76 14.21
CA ASP A 25 -12.23 -2.02 14.59
C ASP A 25 -12.43 -3.13 13.56
N SER A 26 -13.14 -2.88 12.46
CA SER A 26 -13.20 -3.89 11.39
C SER A 26 -11.78 -4.20 10.89
N PRO A 27 -11.43 -5.48 10.74
CA PRO A 27 -10.12 -5.88 10.22
C PRO A 27 -9.77 -5.17 8.91
N GLU A 28 -10.76 -4.92 8.07
CA GLU A 28 -10.64 -4.23 6.79
C GLU A 28 -10.24 -2.75 6.94
N ILE A 29 -10.77 -2.03 7.94
CA ILE A 29 -10.33 -0.67 8.25
C ILE A 29 -8.89 -0.67 8.79
N GLN A 30 -8.54 -1.63 9.64
CA GLN A 30 -7.18 -1.76 10.15
C GLN A 30 -6.18 -2.03 9.01
N ASP A 31 -6.55 -2.87 8.05
CA ASP A 31 -5.74 -3.15 6.87
C ASP A 31 -5.62 -1.93 5.95
N ALA A 32 -6.71 -1.19 5.75
CA ALA A 32 -6.71 0.07 5.02
C ALA A 32 -5.78 1.10 5.69
N ALA A 33 -5.83 1.22 7.01
CA ALA A 33 -4.99 2.15 7.79
C ALA A 33 -3.51 1.75 7.78
N ARG A 34 -3.20 0.45 7.83
CA ARG A 34 -1.81 -0.05 7.72
C ARG A 34 -1.25 0.15 6.31
N GLY A 35 -2.11 0.37 5.30
CA GLY A 35 -1.68 0.58 3.92
C GLY A 35 -0.91 -0.62 3.37
N LEU A 36 -1.25 -1.84 3.80
CA LEU A 36 -0.52 -3.07 3.46
C LEU A 36 -0.55 -3.40 1.96
N LYS A 37 -1.37 -2.70 1.18
CA LYS A 37 -1.44 -2.80 -0.29
C LYS A 37 -1.12 -1.46 -0.95
N ILE A 38 0.10 -0.94 -0.76
CA ILE A 38 0.61 0.28 -1.44
C ILE A 38 0.46 0.18 -2.98
N GLN A 39 0.43 -1.03 -3.54
CA GLN A 39 0.28 -1.27 -4.98
C GLN A 39 -1.12 -0.91 -5.51
N ASN A 40 -2.16 -0.91 -4.67
CA ASN A 40 -3.54 -0.58 -5.03
C ASN A 40 -4.00 0.64 -4.25
N PHE A 41 -3.31 1.76 -4.43
CA PHE A 41 -3.68 3.02 -3.80
C PHE A 41 -5.14 3.38 -4.12
N LYS A 42 -5.97 3.35 -3.08
CA LYS A 42 -7.38 3.76 -3.12
C LYS A 42 -7.52 4.95 -2.18
N PHE A 43 -8.12 6.04 -2.67
CA PHE A 43 -8.62 7.10 -1.81
C PHE A 43 -9.89 6.60 -1.12
N TRP A 44 -9.87 6.58 0.20
CA TRP A 44 -11.02 6.22 1.01
C TRP A 44 -11.86 7.45 1.31
N THR A 45 -13.17 7.33 1.23
CA THR A 45 -14.11 8.30 1.82
C THR A 45 -14.59 7.80 3.18
N GLY A 46 -15.12 8.69 4.02
CA GLY A 46 -15.73 8.26 5.29
C GLY A 46 -16.85 7.23 5.06
N LYS A 47 -17.61 7.40 3.98
CA LYS A 47 -18.68 6.47 3.62
C LYS A 47 -18.17 5.10 3.18
N ASP A 48 -17.04 5.04 2.47
CA ASP A 48 -16.39 3.76 2.14
C ASP A 48 -15.98 3.00 3.40
N LEU A 49 -15.42 3.70 4.37
CA LEU A 49 -15.00 3.10 5.64
C LEU A 49 -16.21 2.66 6.49
N LEU A 50 -17.27 3.48 6.54
CA LEU A 50 -18.52 3.08 7.20
C LEU A 50 -19.12 1.84 6.54
N LYS A 51 -19.05 1.74 5.20
CA LYS A 51 -19.51 0.56 4.47
C LYS A 51 -18.82 -0.72 4.94
N LEU A 52 -17.50 -0.69 5.16
CA LEU A 52 -16.76 -1.85 5.69
C LEU A 52 -17.33 -2.32 7.04
N ASN A 53 -17.67 -1.40 7.93
CA ASN A 53 -18.28 -1.73 9.22
C ASN A 53 -19.71 -2.24 9.09
N VAL A 54 -20.51 -1.66 8.20
CA VAL A 54 -21.87 -2.15 7.91
C VAL A 54 -21.82 -3.56 7.33
N ASP A 55 -20.85 -3.84 6.46
CA ASP A 55 -20.63 -5.18 5.89
C ASP A 55 -20.16 -6.18 6.97
N PHE A 56 -19.21 -5.78 7.82
CA PHE A 56 -18.76 -6.59 8.96
C PHE A 56 -19.92 -6.96 9.88
N GLU A 57 -20.75 -5.98 10.22
CA GLU A 57 -21.90 -6.18 11.11
C GLU A 57 -23.01 -6.99 10.43
N GLY A 58 -23.24 -6.77 9.14
CA GLY A 58 -24.13 -7.60 8.32
C GLY A 58 -23.70 -9.06 8.30
N ASN A 59 -22.40 -9.32 8.16
CA ASN A 59 -21.85 -10.68 8.23
C ASN A 59 -22.05 -11.31 9.61
N ARG A 60 -21.84 -10.54 10.71
CA ARG A 60 -22.12 -10.99 12.09
C ARG A 60 -23.58 -11.39 12.28
N LEU A 61 -24.49 -10.62 11.70
CA LEU A 61 -25.93 -10.83 11.74
C LEU A 61 -26.46 -11.78 10.65
N LYS A 62 -25.58 -12.32 9.79
CA LYS A 62 -25.93 -13.20 8.66
C LYS A 62 -26.90 -12.57 7.65
N VAL A 63 -26.79 -11.27 7.44
CA VAL A 63 -27.57 -10.50 6.46
C VAL A 63 -26.91 -10.61 5.10
N CYS A 64 -27.47 -11.44 4.24
CA CYS A 64 -26.98 -11.64 2.86
C CYS A 64 -27.57 -10.62 1.88
N ASP A 65 -28.60 -9.87 2.27
CA ASP A 65 -29.27 -8.91 1.42
C ASP A 65 -28.47 -7.60 1.33
N GLU A 66 -27.85 -7.37 0.17
CA GLU A 66 -27.09 -6.15 -0.12
C GLU A 66 -27.97 -4.89 -0.16
N VAL A 67 -29.25 -5.01 -0.48
CA VAL A 67 -30.17 -3.86 -0.47
C VAL A 67 -30.35 -3.38 0.96
N ILE A 68 -30.58 -4.30 1.91
CA ILE A 68 -30.71 -3.96 3.33
C ILE A 68 -29.44 -3.28 3.85
N LYS A 69 -28.26 -3.82 3.54
CA LYS A 69 -26.98 -3.23 3.98
C LYS A 69 -26.73 -1.85 3.37
N ASN A 70 -26.99 -1.67 2.08
CA ASN A 70 -26.80 -0.39 1.41
C ASN A 70 -27.78 0.68 1.91
N GLU A 71 -29.05 0.33 2.12
CA GLU A 71 -30.02 1.27 2.68
C GLU A 71 -29.71 1.60 4.15
N ALA A 72 -29.25 0.63 4.94
CA ALA A 72 -28.76 0.89 6.30
C ALA A 72 -27.56 1.83 6.31
N LEU A 73 -26.60 1.64 5.40
CA LEU A 73 -25.46 2.56 5.21
C LEU A 73 -25.94 3.98 4.91
N GLU A 74 -26.86 4.16 3.95
CA GLU A 74 -27.42 5.47 3.63
C GLU A 74 -28.13 6.10 4.83
N SER A 75 -28.92 5.30 5.57
CA SER A 75 -29.63 5.76 6.75
C SER A 75 -28.66 6.22 7.84
N ILE A 76 -27.65 5.42 8.18
CA ILE A 76 -26.67 5.76 9.20
C ILE A 76 -25.90 7.02 8.80
N TRP A 77 -25.43 7.08 7.55
CA TRP A 77 -24.66 8.21 7.03
C TRP A 77 -25.44 9.53 7.12
N ARG A 78 -26.74 9.53 6.81
CA ARG A 78 -27.57 10.74 6.84
C ARG A 78 -28.06 11.10 8.23
N THR A 79 -28.35 10.11 9.07
CA THR A 79 -29.04 10.34 10.34
C THR A 79 -28.06 10.57 11.50
N TRP A 80 -26.81 10.11 11.41
CA TRP A 80 -25.83 10.17 12.51
C TRP A 80 -24.62 11.06 12.17
N PRO A 81 -24.70 12.40 12.34
CA PRO A 81 -23.63 13.35 11.99
C PRO A 81 -22.29 13.05 12.67
N ASN A 82 -22.33 12.53 13.89
CA ASN A 82 -21.10 12.16 14.60
C ASN A 82 -20.36 11.02 13.90
N ILE A 83 -21.07 10.05 13.32
CA ILE A 83 -20.47 8.98 12.53
C ILE A 83 -19.88 9.54 11.24
N GLU A 84 -20.63 10.38 10.53
CA GLU A 84 -20.14 11.04 9.31
C GLU A 84 -18.81 11.75 9.56
N HIS A 85 -18.73 12.57 10.61
CA HIS A 85 -17.52 13.29 10.97
C HIS A 85 -16.38 12.33 11.35
N GLN A 86 -16.65 11.36 12.25
CA GLN A 86 -15.63 10.41 12.72
C GLN A 86 -15.00 9.62 11.56
N PHE A 87 -15.82 9.08 10.67
CA PHE A 87 -15.33 8.30 9.53
C PHE A 87 -14.67 9.17 8.47
N SER A 88 -15.13 10.40 8.24
CA SER A 88 -14.47 11.34 7.33
C SER A 88 -13.09 11.75 7.83
N THR A 89 -12.96 12.07 9.12
CA THR A 89 -11.64 12.35 9.73
C THR A 89 -10.69 11.16 9.60
N LEU A 90 -11.17 9.94 9.87
CA LEU A 90 -10.33 8.74 9.69
C LEU A 90 -9.90 8.58 8.23
N ALA A 91 -10.82 8.77 7.29
CA ALA A 91 -10.51 8.65 5.86
C ALA A 91 -9.40 9.63 5.45
N ASP A 92 -9.48 10.88 5.92
CA ASP A 92 -8.43 11.88 5.67
C ASP A 92 -7.08 11.47 6.26
N GLU A 93 -7.06 10.92 7.47
CA GLU A 93 -5.83 10.42 8.11
C GLU A 93 -5.21 9.25 7.34
N ILE A 94 -6.03 8.27 6.93
CA ILE A 94 -5.59 7.12 6.12
C ILE A 94 -5.04 7.61 4.78
N ASN A 95 -5.76 8.51 4.10
CA ASN A 95 -5.35 9.05 2.81
C ASN A 95 -4.04 9.82 2.93
N LYS A 96 -3.90 10.67 3.96
CA LYS A 96 -2.66 11.43 4.22
C LYS A 96 -1.48 10.50 4.47
N ASN A 97 -1.67 9.46 5.29
CA ASN A 97 -0.62 8.47 5.54
C ASN A 97 -0.22 7.72 4.26
N ASN A 98 -1.18 7.36 3.43
CA ASN A 98 -0.90 6.69 2.15
C ASN A 98 -0.16 7.60 1.18
N ILE A 99 -0.54 8.87 1.07
CA ILE A 99 0.19 9.87 0.27
C ILE A 99 1.63 10.03 0.77
N ASN A 100 1.84 10.11 2.08
CA ASN A 100 3.18 10.23 2.65
C ASN A 100 4.07 9.01 2.35
N LYS A 101 3.50 7.80 2.39
CA LYS A 101 4.22 6.57 2.00
C LYS A 101 4.62 6.58 0.52
N ILE A 102 3.73 7.06 -0.36
CA ILE A 102 4.04 7.21 -1.80
C ILE A 102 5.18 8.20 -2.00
N LYS A 103 5.09 9.39 -1.40
CA LYS A 103 6.15 10.41 -1.48
C LYS A 103 7.50 9.87 -0.99
N ALA A 104 7.53 9.21 0.16
CA ALA A 104 8.76 8.63 0.68
C ALA A 104 9.37 7.56 -0.24
N ARG A 105 8.53 6.76 -0.91
CA ARG A 105 8.97 5.79 -1.92
C ARG A 105 9.56 6.49 -3.15
N ASP A 106 8.88 7.50 -3.66
CA ASP A 106 9.33 8.25 -4.85
C ASP A 106 10.63 9.00 -4.58
N ASP A 107 10.77 9.62 -3.40
CA ASP A 107 12.00 10.26 -2.96
C ASP A 107 13.17 9.25 -2.85
N SER A 108 12.88 8.05 -2.32
CA SER A 108 13.86 6.97 -2.22
C SER A 108 14.30 6.47 -3.60
N LEU A 109 13.36 6.31 -4.54
CA LEU A 109 13.65 5.94 -5.92
C LEU A 109 14.49 7.02 -6.61
N SER A 110 14.13 8.30 -6.45
CA SER A 110 14.87 9.44 -6.98
C SER A 110 16.32 9.45 -6.49
N ARG A 111 16.54 9.21 -5.18
CA ARG A 111 17.89 9.08 -4.61
C ARG A 111 18.67 7.92 -5.20
N ILE A 112 18.05 6.74 -5.38
CA ILE A 112 18.71 5.59 -6.01
C ILE A 112 19.11 5.92 -7.46
N TYR A 113 18.26 6.61 -8.22
CA TYR A 113 18.59 7.03 -9.58
C TYR A 113 19.76 8.04 -9.61
N GLN A 114 19.80 8.98 -8.66
CA GLN A 114 20.90 9.94 -8.54
C GLN A 114 22.23 9.24 -8.19
N LEU A 115 22.21 8.31 -7.23
CA LEU A 115 23.39 7.52 -6.86
C LEU A 115 23.88 6.69 -8.05
N ARG A 116 22.98 6.00 -8.76
CA ARG A 116 23.33 5.24 -9.97
C ARG A 116 23.95 6.14 -11.05
N GLN A 117 23.45 7.36 -11.24
CA GLN A 117 24.05 8.29 -12.19
C GLN A 117 25.42 8.83 -11.74
N GLN A 118 25.64 9.00 -10.44
CA GLN A 118 26.94 9.36 -9.89
C GLN A 118 27.96 8.23 -10.06
N ASP A 119 27.56 6.97 -9.87
CA ASP A 119 28.41 5.80 -10.09
C ASP A 119 28.79 5.63 -11.58
N VAL A 120 27.94 6.07 -12.52
CA VAL A 120 28.26 6.08 -13.96
C VAL A 120 29.15 7.28 -14.34
N SER A 121 29.16 8.37 -13.56
CA SER A 121 29.90 9.59 -13.90
C SER A 121 31.21 9.78 -13.14
N LYS A 122 31.51 8.99 -12.11
CA LYS A 122 32.77 9.10 -11.34
C LYS A 122 33.21 7.75 -10.77
N ASN A 123 33.83 6.93 -11.60
CA ASN A 123 34.78 5.94 -11.11
C ASN A 123 36.20 6.50 -11.25
N SER A 124 36.60 7.37 -10.31
CA SER A 124 38.02 7.72 -10.17
C SER A 124 38.88 6.47 -9.92
N LEU A 125 38.28 5.38 -9.45
CA LEU A 125 38.93 4.08 -9.28
C LEU A 125 39.30 3.44 -10.63
N GLU A 126 38.49 3.58 -11.68
CA GLU A 126 38.84 3.13 -13.04
C GLU A 126 39.88 4.05 -13.68
N ASP A 127 39.82 5.36 -13.43
CA ASP A 127 40.85 6.31 -13.88
C ASP A 127 42.23 6.03 -13.26
N TYR A 128 42.31 5.48 -12.05
CA TYR A 128 43.60 5.09 -11.44
C TYR A 128 44.09 3.71 -11.87
N PHE A 129 43.19 2.77 -12.21
CA PHE A 129 43.56 1.40 -12.58
C PHE A 129 43.78 1.20 -14.09
N PHE A 130 43.08 1.94 -14.95
CA PHE A 130 43.13 1.76 -16.40
C PHE A 130 43.90 2.85 -17.17
N ASN A 131 44.28 3.97 -16.54
CA ASN A 131 45.22 4.92 -17.13
C ASN A 131 46.67 4.47 -16.92
N GLY A 132 46.95 3.22 -17.28
CA GLY A 132 48.29 2.66 -17.29
C GLY A 132 49.16 3.44 -18.27
N VAL A 133 50.21 4.07 -17.72
CA VAL A 133 51.46 4.50 -18.34
C VAL A 133 51.37 5.22 -19.69
N ASN A 134 51.67 6.52 -19.67
CA ASN A 134 51.97 7.29 -20.87
C ASN A 134 53.24 6.70 -21.53
N LEU A 135 53.08 5.90 -22.59
CA LEU A 135 54.18 5.37 -23.38
C LEU A 135 54.62 6.43 -24.40
N ASP A 136 55.40 7.38 -23.90
CA ASP A 136 56.24 8.20 -24.75
C ASP A 136 57.40 7.31 -25.24
N GLY A 137 57.33 6.89 -26.50
CA GLY A 137 58.46 6.26 -27.20
C GLY A 137 58.39 4.75 -27.39
N HIS A 138 58.09 4.38 -28.64
CA HIS A 138 58.50 3.17 -29.36
C HIS A 138 57.88 1.79 -29.06
N THR A 139 57.28 1.28 -30.14
CA THR A 139 57.25 -0.10 -30.66
C THR A 139 56.27 -1.14 -30.10
N GLU A 140 55.42 -1.57 -31.06
CA GLU A 140 54.94 -2.93 -31.33
C GLU A 140 53.66 -3.43 -30.62
N PHE A 141 52.62 -3.52 -31.46
CA PHE A 141 51.39 -4.28 -31.23
C PHE A 141 51.72 -5.77 -30.98
N GLY A 142 51.31 -6.29 -29.82
CA GLY A 142 51.33 -7.72 -29.51
C GLY A 142 49.97 -8.17 -29.00
N CYS A 143 49.15 -8.81 -29.85
CA CYS A 143 48.00 -9.58 -29.42
C CYS A 143 48.46 -10.84 -28.70
N LEU A 144 48.07 -11.04 -27.44
CA LEU A 144 48.18 -12.34 -26.78
C LEU A 144 46.90 -12.68 -26.00
N SER A 145 46.03 -13.39 -26.73
CA SER A 145 45.24 -14.57 -26.34
C SER A 145 44.98 -14.86 -24.85
N SER A 146 43.68 -15.00 -24.54
CA SER A 146 43.06 -15.48 -23.31
C SER A 146 43.61 -16.82 -22.81
N PRO A 147 43.60 -17.11 -21.50
CA PRO A 147 43.78 -18.48 -21.01
C PRO A 147 42.44 -19.22 -20.97
N SER A 148 42.42 -20.36 -21.65
CA SER A 148 41.39 -21.41 -21.63
C SER A 148 41.29 -22.08 -20.25
N PHE A 149 40.06 -22.38 -19.82
CA PHE A 149 39.77 -23.26 -18.67
C PHE A 149 40.28 -24.68 -18.90
N TYR A 150 41.01 -25.24 -17.94
CA TYR A 150 41.22 -26.69 -17.81
C TYR A 150 40.60 -27.19 -16.51
N THR A 151 39.69 -28.16 -16.63
CA THR A 151 39.22 -29.01 -15.53
C THR A 151 40.17 -30.19 -15.36
N ASN A 152 40.51 -30.57 -14.13
CA ASN A 152 41.19 -31.84 -13.82
C ASN A 152 40.25 -32.83 -13.12
N THR A 153 40.27 -34.07 -13.61
CA THR A 153 39.76 -35.35 -13.08
C THR A 153 40.45 -35.75 -11.75
N PRO A 154 39.91 -36.69 -10.95
CA PRO A 154 39.78 -38.13 -11.30
C PRO A 154 38.34 -38.58 -11.57
#